data_AF-A0A6V8CU74-F1
#
_entry.id   AF-A0A6V8CU74-F1
#
_cell.length_a   1.000
_cell.length_b   1.000
_cell.length_c   1.000
_cell.angle_alpha   90.00
_cell.angle_beta   90.00
_cell.angle_gamma   90.00
#
_symmetry.space_group_name_H-M   'P 1'
#
loop_
_entity.id
_entity.type
_entity.pdbx_description
1 polymer ?
#
loop_
_entity_poly.entity_id
_entity_poly.type
_entity_poly.pdbx_seq_one_letter_code
_entity_poly.pdbx_strand_id
1 'polypeptide(L)'
;MDTDDLDTAAGLSRFATSGPGINGVLKMRAEDFRVEEIGRIPSLDPKGRFTVIRVTLRDWETNRFVNRLASSLKISRNRIWFSGTKDKKAITTQLMVVDAQKAAIQNVEIADVEIEIIGRTHQKVGMGAHHANRFTIVVRGCTDDDGSPLDARTVMSRAVSIKEAMEESLGEGVFPNWVGSQRFGSLRPVTPIVGRHVIESDFEQAVSAYLGMSGLFEDEASSNFRKMWREHGDAAACLEVVPNHLGYERSMLQSYVDHPDDHVKAFLTLPRNLQIMMVHSVQSMAFNHVLAARLDAGLPLAEPVLGDIVTPLSAEGKIDVGKLASVDDTNLERCIRNCRFRRLAVTGPLPGATSKSAVHAPGEIESKVLKDHDLDGLTWQVERIGRLSSNGSRRAFASRFEEFSIEDAPILDADVLDSRWVAGPRTGEVWHPEGACLRFRFSLPPGTYATVLMREFMQAKASQY
;
A
#
# COMPACT_ATOMS: atom_id res chain seq x y z
N MET A 1 8.28 -11.48 17.76
CA MET A 1 8.57 -11.01 16.40
C MET A 1 8.86 -9.54 16.55
N ASP A 2 10.10 -9.13 16.31
CA ASP A 2 10.48 -7.71 16.35
C ASP A 2 10.04 -7.02 15.04
N THR A 3 10.05 -5.70 14.98
CA THR A 3 9.73 -4.92 13.77
C THR A 3 10.64 -5.26 12.59
N ASP A 4 11.91 -5.54 12.87
CA ASP A 4 12.94 -5.79 11.85
C ASP A 4 12.72 -7.15 11.19
N ASP A 5 12.15 -8.10 11.93
CA ASP A 5 11.67 -9.38 11.41
C ASP A 5 10.51 -9.17 10.43
N LEU A 6 9.62 -8.18 10.67
CA LEU A 6 8.47 -7.92 9.81
C LEU A 6 8.89 -7.32 8.47
N ASP A 7 9.75 -6.31 8.50
CA ASP A 7 10.24 -5.66 7.29
C ASP A 7 11.06 -6.63 6.45
N THR A 8 11.91 -7.44 7.10
CA THR A 8 12.65 -8.50 6.40
C THR A 8 11.71 -9.54 5.81
N ALA A 9 10.71 -10.03 6.54
CA ALA A 9 9.75 -10.99 6.02
C ALA A 9 8.98 -10.44 4.80
N ALA A 10 8.63 -9.15 4.80
CA ALA A 10 7.94 -8.48 3.70
C ALA A 10 8.86 -8.10 2.51
N GLY A 11 10.18 -8.31 2.61
CA GLY A 11 11.16 -7.88 1.60
C GLY A 11 11.42 -6.37 1.59
N LEU A 12 11.17 -5.71 2.72
CA LEU A 12 11.31 -4.27 2.95
C LEU A 12 12.54 -3.94 3.82
N SER A 13 13.62 -4.71 3.71
CA SER A 13 14.86 -4.51 4.49
C SER A 13 15.95 -3.72 3.74
N ARG A 14 15.65 -3.21 2.54
CA ARG A 14 16.60 -2.47 1.68
C ARG A 14 16.07 -1.12 1.25
N PHE A 15 16.97 -0.17 1.03
CA PHE A 15 16.67 1.18 0.54
C PHE A 15 17.46 1.46 -0.73
N ALA A 16 17.06 2.46 -1.50
CA ALA A 16 17.75 2.90 -2.71
C ALA A 16 19.11 3.54 -2.41
N THR A 17 19.26 4.14 -1.23
CA THR A 17 20.43 4.92 -0.85
C THR A 17 21.11 4.35 0.38
N SER A 18 22.43 4.53 0.45
CA SER A 18 23.18 4.31 1.69
C SER A 18 23.26 5.62 2.48
N GLY A 19 23.22 5.53 3.81
CA GLY A 19 23.26 6.68 4.71
C GLY A 19 22.01 6.77 5.61
N PRO A 20 22.10 7.52 6.72
CA PRO A 20 21.05 7.54 7.74
C PRO A 20 19.79 8.24 7.23
N GLY A 21 18.64 7.66 7.56
CA GLY A 21 17.34 8.27 7.34
C GLY A 21 17.08 9.47 8.26
N ILE A 22 15.89 10.07 8.08
CA ILE A 22 15.38 11.09 8.99
C ILE A 22 14.55 10.53 10.15
N ASN A 23 14.28 9.22 10.14
CA ASN A 23 13.41 8.56 11.10
C ASN A 23 12.05 9.29 11.21
N GLY A 24 11.50 9.42 12.43
CA GLY A 24 10.25 10.13 12.66
C GLY A 24 9.01 9.29 12.36
N VAL A 25 7.84 9.91 12.45
CA VAL A 25 6.57 9.18 12.42
C VAL A 25 5.50 9.92 11.63
N LEU A 26 4.67 9.15 10.92
CA LEU A 26 3.57 9.66 10.09
C LEU A 26 2.23 9.62 10.82
N LYS A 27 1.26 10.38 10.27
CA LYS A 27 -0.17 10.30 10.61
C LYS A 27 -0.48 10.48 12.11
N MET A 28 0.17 11.46 12.75
CA MET A 28 -0.13 11.87 14.13
C MET A 28 -1.37 12.76 14.23
N ARG A 29 -1.85 13.28 13.11
CA ARG A 29 -3.20 13.83 12.93
C ARG A 29 -3.59 13.75 11.46
N ALA A 30 -4.86 13.93 11.15
CA ALA A 30 -5.35 13.85 9.76
C ALA A 30 -4.66 14.89 8.85
N GLU A 31 -4.36 16.09 9.36
CA GLU A 31 -3.74 17.19 8.63
C GLU A 31 -2.30 16.91 8.20
N ASP A 32 -1.63 15.95 8.84
CA ASP A 32 -0.26 15.56 8.52
C ASP A 32 -0.19 14.70 7.27
N PHE A 33 -1.33 14.21 6.78
CA PHE A 33 -1.39 13.39 5.59
C PHE A 33 -2.51 13.92 4.69
N ARG A 34 -2.14 14.77 3.73
CA ARG A 34 -3.09 15.33 2.77
C ARG A 34 -2.92 14.68 1.41
N VAL A 35 -4.05 14.32 0.79
CA VAL A 35 -4.09 13.70 -0.54
C VAL A 35 -5.07 14.46 -1.41
N GLU A 36 -4.57 15.11 -2.46
CA GLU A 36 -5.39 15.77 -3.47
C GLU A 36 -5.34 14.99 -4.77
N GLU A 37 -6.48 14.53 -5.25
CA GLU A 37 -6.59 13.85 -6.53
C GLU A 37 -6.43 14.84 -7.68
N ILE A 38 -5.39 14.64 -8.50
CA ILE A 38 -5.19 15.38 -9.75
C ILE A 38 -5.91 14.61 -10.86
N GLY A 39 -7.08 15.09 -11.25
CA GLY A 39 -7.90 14.49 -12.30
C GLY A 39 -8.51 15.55 -13.22
N ARG A 40 -8.88 15.13 -14.43
CA ARG A 40 -9.60 16.00 -15.36
C ARG A 40 -11.05 16.17 -14.91
N ILE A 41 -11.47 17.40 -14.70
CA ILE A 41 -12.90 17.73 -14.51
C ILE A 41 -13.66 17.29 -15.77
N PRO A 42 -14.71 16.47 -15.65
CA PRO A 42 -15.54 16.07 -16.79
C PRO A 42 -16.09 17.29 -17.53
N SER A 43 -16.39 17.16 -18.83
CA SER A 43 -16.96 18.27 -19.61
C SER A 43 -18.26 18.76 -18.96
N LEU A 44 -18.30 20.06 -18.65
CA LEU A 44 -19.43 20.68 -17.97
C LEU A 44 -20.47 21.16 -18.97
N ASP A 45 -21.74 20.92 -18.66
CA ASP A 45 -22.91 21.40 -19.38
C ASP A 45 -24.00 21.69 -18.35
N PRO A 46 -24.53 22.93 -18.24
CA PRO A 46 -25.65 23.25 -17.34
C PRO A 46 -26.87 22.35 -17.49
N LYS A 47 -27.12 21.77 -18.67
CA LYS A 47 -28.19 20.80 -18.96
C LYS A 47 -27.80 19.35 -18.63
N GLY A 48 -26.59 19.13 -18.13
CA GLY A 48 -26.08 17.84 -17.69
C GLY A 48 -27.02 17.14 -16.74
N ARG A 49 -27.09 15.81 -16.79
CA ARG A 49 -27.90 14.98 -15.87
C ARG A 49 -27.29 14.87 -14.48
N PHE A 50 -25.97 14.79 -14.39
CA PHE A 50 -25.23 14.56 -13.14
C PHE A 50 -24.62 15.85 -12.61
N THR A 51 -24.28 15.87 -11.33
CA THR A 51 -23.54 16.97 -10.70
C THR A 51 -22.12 16.52 -10.40
N VAL A 52 -21.13 17.31 -10.82
CA VAL A 52 -19.73 17.14 -10.45
C VAL A 52 -19.49 17.88 -9.14
N ILE A 53 -18.92 17.20 -8.16
CA ILE A 53 -18.52 17.76 -6.88
C ILE A 53 -17.04 17.49 -6.62
N ARG A 54 -16.37 18.43 -5.95
CA ARG A 54 -15.10 18.21 -5.29
C ARG A 54 -15.40 18.05 -3.80
N VAL A 55 -14.96 16.94 -3.23
CA VAL A 55 -15.22 16.62 -1.82
C VAL A 55 -13.90 16.60 -1.09
N THR A 56 -13.81 17.36 0.00
CA THR A 56 -12.73 17.28 0.99
C THR A 56 -13.24 16.54 2.22
N LEU A 57 -12.55 15.49 2.61
CA LEU A 57 -12.91 14.57 3.69
C LEU A 57 -11.81 14.54 4.75
N ARG A 58 -12.16 14.70 6.03
CA ARG A 58 -11.22 14.59 7.16
C ARG A 58 -11.56 13.34 8.01
N ASP A 59 -10.61 12.41 8.11
CA ASP A 59 -10.77 11.13 8.84
C ASP A 59 -11.93 10.21 8.38
N TRP A 60 -12.31 10.31 7.10
CA TRP A 60 -13.36 9.47 6.50
C TRP A 60 -12.81 8.41 5.56
N GLU A 61 -13.32 7.19 5.70
CA GLU A 61 -13.19 6.19 4.64
C GLU A 61 -14.14 6.55 3.49
N THR A 62 -13.65 6.49 2.24
CA THR A 62 -14.42 6.93 1.07
C THR A 62 -15.78 6.22 0.94
N ASN A 63 -15.87 4.90 1.14
CA ASN A 63 -17.15 4.20 1.01
C ASN A 63 -18.13 4.56 2.11
N ARG A 64 -17.65 4.78 3.34
CA ARG A 64 -18.47 5.26 4.46
C ARG A 64 -19.10 6.61 4.13
N PHE A 65 -18.32 7.54 3.57
CA PHE A 65 -18.83 8.82 3.10
C PHE A 65 -19.85 8.65 1.97
N VAL A 66 -19.55 7.85 0.94
CA VAL A 66 -20.44 7.61 -0.19
C VAL A 66 -21.79 7.04 0.26
N ASN A 67 -21.80 6.10 1.21
CA ASN A 67 -23.02 5.55 1.79
C ASN A 67 -23.81 6.61 2.58
N ARG A 68 -23.12 7.47 3.34
CA ARG A 68 -23.75 8.57 4.07
C ARG A 68 -24.37 9.60 3.13
N LEU A 69 -23.63 10.02 2.10
CA LEU A 69 -24.11 10.96 1.07
C LEU A 69 -25.32 10.38 0.31
N ALA A 70 -25.24 9.11 -0.11
CA ALA A 70 -26.34 8.42 -0.78
C ALA A 70 -27.62 8.41 0.08
N SER A 71 -27.47 8.14 1.39
CA SER A 71 -28.57 8.15 2.35
C SER A 71 -29.18 9.53 2.51
N SER A 72 -28.36 10.58 2.68
CA SER A 72 -28.82 11.97 2.77
C SER A 72 -29.58 12.43 1.52
N LEU A 73 -29.13 11.97 0.34
CA LEU A 73 -29.76 12.28 -0.95
C LEU A 73 -30.93 11.35 -1.31
N LYS A 74 -31.21 10.31 -0.52
CA LYS A 74 -32.21 9.27 -0.80
C LYS A 74 -32.03 8.61 -2.17
N ILE A 75 -30.78 8.33 -2.55
CA ILE A 75 -30.41 7.63 -3.79
C ILE A 75 -29.63 6.35 -3.49
N SER A 76 -29.56 5.46 -4.48
CA SER A 76 -28.67 4.29 -4.39
C SER A 76 -27.19 4.72 -4.39
N ARG A 77 -26.35 4.05 -3.61
CA ARG A 77 -24.88 4.27 -3.60
C ARG A 77 -24.23 4.09 -4.98
N ASN A 78 -24.82 3.27 -5.85
CA ASN A 78 -24.34 3.05 -7.23
C ASN A 78 -24.57 4.26 -8.16
N ARG A 79 -25.23 5.32 -7.67
CA ARG A 79 -25.46 6.60 -8.37
C ARG A 79 -24.44 7.68 -7.98
N ILE A 80 -23.38 7.29 -7.27
CA ILE A 80 -22.22 8.12 -6.95
C ILE A 80 -20.99 7.44 -7.55
N TRP A 81 -20.27 8.16 -8.40
CA TRP A 81 -19.11 7.67 -9.13
C TRP A 81 -17.86 8.45 -8.75
N PHE A 82 -16.77 7.75 -8.45
CA PHE A 82 -15.48 8.31 -8.05
C PHE A 82 -14.34 7.41 -8.54
N SER A 83 -13.12 7.95 -8.58
CA SER A 83 -12.03 7.29 -9.32
C SER A 83 -11.23 6.27 -8.49
N GLY A 84 -11.30 6.32 -7.17
CA GLY A 84 -10.67 5.38 -6.25
C GLY A 84 -10.89 5.78 -4.79
N THR A 85 -10.59 4.87 -3.86
CA THR A 85 -10.61 5.17 -2.42
C THR A 85 -9.32 5.88 -2.00
N LYS A 86 -9.38 6.70 -0.96
CA LYS A 86 -8.22 7.38 -0.36
C LYS A 86 -8.01 6.91 1.08
N ASP A 87 -6.86 7.25 1.67
CA ASP A 87 -6.55 6.98 3.07
C ASP A 87 -7.63 7.54 4.02
N LYS A 88 -8.03 6.75 5.02
CA LYS A 88 -8.95 7.21 6.07
C LYS A 88 -8.29 8.28 6.93
N LYS A 89 -7.16 7.96 7.57
CA LYS A 89 -6.46 8.86 8.51
C LYS A 89 -5.67 9.94 7.75
N ALA A 90 -6.41 10.84 7.11
CA ALA A 90 -5.91 11.85 6.18
C ALA A 90 -6.95 12.96 5.98
N ILE A 91 -6.52 14.07 5.39
CA ILE A 91 -7.41 15.01 4.68
C ILE A 91 -7.33 14.68 3.18
N THR A 92 -8.44 14.27 2.59
CA THR A 92 -8.47 13.81 1.20
C THR A 92 -9.42 14.66 0.36
N THR A 93 -8.96 15.13 -0.80
CA THR A 93 -9.75 15.91 -1.74
C THR A 93 -9.85 15.16 -3.07
N GLN A 94 -11.07 14.88 -3.53
CA GLN A 94 -11.27 14.16 -4.79
C GLN A 94 -12.54 14.56 -5.54
N LEU A 95 -12.59 14.26 -6.83
CA LEU A 95 -13.75 14.49 -7.67
C LEU A 95 -14.74 13.33 -7.59
N MET A 96 -16.02 13.65 -7.48
CA MET A 96 -17.11 12.69 -7.59
C MET A 96 -18.19 13.21 -8.54
N VAL A 97 -18.87 12.28 -9.21
CA VAL A 97 -20.07 12.57 -10.00
C VAL A 97 -21.27 11.93 -9.32
N VAL A 98 -22.31 12.72 -9.09
CA VAL A 98 -23.51 12.30 -8.35
C VAL A 98 -24.73 12.49 -9.24
N ASP A 99 -25.58 11.46 -9.32
CA ASP A 99 -26.88 11.54 -10.01
C ASP A 99 -27.94 12.21 -9.13
N ALA A 100 -27.69 13.46 -8.78
CA ALA A 100 -28.57 14.34 -8.02
C ALA A 100 -28.49 15.78 -8.53
N GLN A 101 -29.52 16.58 -8.27
CA GLN A 101 -29.55 18.00 -8.61
C GLN A 101 -28.67 18.83 -7.66
N LYS A 102 -28.13 19.95 -8.14
CA LYS A 102 -27.28 20.85 -7.35
C LYS A 102 -27.94 21.27 -6.02
N ALA A 103 -29.22 21.68 -6.08
CA ALA A 103 -29.97 22.12 -4.91
C ALA A 103 -30.09 21.04 -3.82
N ALA A 104 -30.22 19.76 -4.20
CA ALA A 104 -30.27 18.67 -3.23
C ALA A 104 -28.93 18.46 -2.52
N ILE A 105 -27.82 18.65 -3.23
CA ILE A 105 -26.45 18.51 -2.69
C ILE A 105 -26.10 19.70 -1.79
N GLN A 106 -26.53 20.92 -2.13
CA GLN A 106 -26.29 22.13 -1.32
C GLN A 106 -26.85 22.02 0.10
N ASN A 107 -27.93 21.25 0.28
CA ASN A 107 -28.57 21.04 1.57
C ASN A 107 -27.97 19.88 2.38
N VAL A 108 -26.90 19.22 1.88
CA VAL A 108 -26.25 18.13 2.60
C VAL A 108 -25.21 18.68 3.55
N GLU A 109 -25.45 18.48 4.85
CA GLU A 109 -24.49 18.78 5.90
C GLU A 109 -23.99 17.48 6.53
N ILE A 110 -22.67 17.30 6.51
CA ILE A 110 -21.97 16.16 7.12
C ILE A 110 -20.74 16.73 7.83
N ALA A 111 -20.57 16.40 9.12
CA ALA A 111 -19.41 16.83 9.89
C ALA A 111 -18.10 16.34 9.26
N ASP A 112 -17.05 17.17 9.34
CA ASP A 112 -15.71 16.88 8.82
C ASP A 112 -15.67 16.64 7.29
N VAL A 113 -16.65 17.18 6.57
CA VAL A 113 -16.77 17.09 5.11
C VAL A 113 -17.06 18.46 4.51
N GLU A 114 -16.33 18.80 3.46
CA GLU A 114 -16.63 19.95 2.60
C GLU A 114 -17.03 19.45 1.21
N ILE A 115 -18.13 19.96 0.67
CA ILE A 115 -18.63 19.63 -0.67
C ILE A 115 -18.68 20.91 -1.50
N GLU A 116 -17.79 21.02 -2.48
CA GLU A 116 -17.79 22.08 -3.48
C GLU A 116 -18.49 21.59 -4.75
N ILE A 117 -19.53 22.30 -5.19
CA ILE A 117 -20.22 22.00 -6.44
C ILE A 117 -19.51 22.68 -7.60
N ILE A 118 -18.92 21.88 -8.49
CA ILE A 118 -18.22 22.39 -9.68
C ILE A 118 -19.20 22.71 -10.80
N GLY A 119 -20.16 21.82 -11.07
CA GLY A 119 -21.00 21.96 -12.25
C GLY A 119 -21.92 20.79 -12.53
N ARG A 120 -22.57 20.85 -13.70
CA ARG A 120 -23.41 19.77 -14.24
C ARG A 120 -22.67 19.08 -15.38
N THR A 121 -22.88 17.79 -15.58
CA THR A 121 -22.26 17.02 -16.68
C THR A 121 -23.16 15.88 -17.16
N HIS A 122 -22.90 15.38 -18.37
CA HIS A 122 -23.47 14.12 -18.88
C HIS A 122 -22.55 12.92 -18.66
N GLN A 123 -21.32 13.16 -18.20
CA GLN A 123 -20.28 12.14 -18.04
C GLN A 123 -20.26 11.58 -16.62
N LYS A 124 -20.00 10.28 -16.50
CA LYS A 124 -19.64 9.64 -15.22
C LYS A 124 -18.12 9.63 -15.08
N VAL A 125 -17.63 9.51 -13.85
CA VAL A 125 -16.21 9.24 -13.59
C VAL A 125 -16.01 7.73 -13.47
N GLY A 126 -15.04 7.19 -14.21
CA GLY A 126 -14.64 5.79 -14.13
C GLY A 126 -13.54 5.56 -13.09
N MET A 127 -13.36 4.30 -12.70
CA MET A 127 -12.25 3.90 -11.83
C MET A 127 -10.90 4.19 -12.52
N GLY A 128 -9.96 4.78 -11.79
CA GLY A 128 -8.62 5.10 -12.30
C GLY A 128 -8.58 6.20 -13.36
N ALA A 129 -9.59 7.10 -13.38
CA ALA A 129 -9.65 8.27 -14.27
C ALA A 129 -8.82 9.48 -13.79
N HIS A 130 -8.16 9.39 -12.64
CA HIS A 130 -7.23 10.41 -12.17
C HIS A 130 -5.83 10.20 -12.77
N HIS A 131 -5.09 11.29 -12.93
CA HIS A 131 -3.75 11.31 -13.51
C HIS A 131 -2.66 11.14 -12.46
N ALA A 132 -2.88 11.67 -11.25
CA ALA A 132 -1.95 11.59 -10.14
C ALA A 132 -2.66 11.86 -8.80
N ASN A 133 -1.96 11.61 -7.70
CA ASN A 133 -2.33 12.08 -6.37
C ASN A 133 -1.21 12.98 -5.87
N ARG A 134 -1.54 14.21 -5.50
CA ARG A 134 -0.63 15.16 -4.86
C ARG A 134 -0.69 14.94 -3.37
N PHE A 135 0.45 14.67 -2.77
CA PHE A 135 0.61 14.45 -1.34
C PHE A 135 1.19 15.70 -0.68
N THR A 136 0.74 15.98 0.53
CA THR A 136 1.44 16.85 1.47
C THR A 136 1.51 16.12 2.79
N ILE A 137 2.70 15.65 3.15
CA ILE A 137 2.93 14.75 4.28
C ILE A 137 3.87 15.42 5.27
N VAL A 138 3.54 15.39 6.55
CA VAL A 138 4.43 15.83 7.62
C VAL A 138 5.01 14.61 8.33
N VAL A 139 6.34 14.49 8.29
CA VAL A 139 7.10 13.60 9.17
C VAL A 139 7.35 14.35 10.45
N ARG A 140 6.98 13.76 11.60
CA ARG A 140 7.14 14.40 12.91
C ARG A 140 8.20 13.70 13.74
N GLY A 141 8.88 14.49 14.57
CA GLY A 141 9.77 13.98 15.61
C GLY A 141 10.98 13.23 15.06
N CYS A 142 11.63 13.81 14.05
CA CYS A 142 12.80 13.21 13.41
C CYS A 142 13.98 13.08 14.39
N THR A 143 14.70 11.97 14.28
CA THR A 143 15.78 11.59 15.20
C THR A 143 16.95 10.98 14.46
N ASP A 144 18.09 10.89 15.15
CA ASP A 144 19.15 9.98 14.74
C ASP A 144 18.77 8.53 15.06
N ASP A 145 19.59 7.58 14.61
CA ASP A 145 19.33 6.14 14.77
C ASP A 145 19.36 5.68 16.23
N ASP A 146 20.01 6.44 17.11
CA ASP A 146 20.01 6.21 18.56
C ASP A 146 18.77 6.80 19.28
N GLY A 147 17.87 7.45 18.52
CA GLY A 147 16.65 8.08 19.04
C GLY A 147 16.85 9.52 19.53
N SER A 148 18.05 10.09 19.43
CA SER A 148 18.29 11.49 19.80
C SER A 148 17.57 12.45 18.83
N PRO A 149 16.90 13.52 19.34
CA PRO A 149 16.18 14.46 18.48
C PRO A 149 17.13 15.24 17.57
N LEU A 150 16.77 15.37 16.30
CA LEU A 150 17.52 16.15 15.32
C LEU A 150 16.92 17.55 15.14
N ASP A 151 17.78 18.54 14.92
CA ASP A 151 17.37 19.90 14.55
C ASP A 151 16.94 19.98 13.06
N ALA A 152 16.15 21.01 12.72
CA ALA A 152 15.58 21.17 11.38
C ALA A 152 16.63 21.25 10.26
N ARG A 153 17.79 21.87 10.51
CA ARG A 153 18.85 22.01 9.52
C ARG A 153 19.48 20.64 9.21
N THR A 154 19.71 19.83 10.24
CA THR A 154 20.27 18.48 10.09
C THR A 154 19.30 17.56 9.37
N VAL A 155 18.02 17.57 9.74
CA VAL A 155 16.98 16.75 9.09
C VAL A 155 16.79 17.16 7.62
N MET A 156 16.74 18.47 7.34
CA MET A 156 16.66 19.00 5.97
C MET A 156 17.86 18.55 5.14
N SER A 157 19.08 18.65 5.69
CA SER A 157 20.30 18.21 5.00
C SER A 157 20.26 16.73 4.67
N ARG A 158 19.83 15.85 5.59
CA ARG A 158 19.69 14.41 5.34
C ARG A 158 18.68 14.13 4.24
N ALA A 159 17.51 14.76 4.29
CA ALA A 159 16.47 14.54 3.29
C ALA A 159 16.90 14.99 1.88
N VAL A 160 17.64 16.11 1.77
CA VAL A 160 18.23 16.56 0.50
C VAL A 160 19.28 15.57 -0.01
N SER A 161 20.20 15.11 0.85
CA SER A 161 21.22 14.14 0.47
C SER A 161 20.63 12.80 0.02
N ILE A 162 19.56 12.32 0.67
CA ILE A 162 18.83 11.11 0.24
C ILE A 162 18.22 11.31 -1.15
N LYS A 163 17.59 12.47 -1.41
CA LYS A 163 17.06 12.79 -2.74
C LYS A 163 18.16 12.77 -3.79
N GLU A 164 19.27 13.46 -3.56
CA GLU A 164 20.40 13.56 -4.50
C GLU A 164 21.00 12.18 -4.78
N ALA A 165 21.20 11.36 -3.75
CA ALA A 165 21.70 9.99 -3.90
C ALA A 165 20.72 9.07 -4.65
N MET A 166 19.40 9.21 -4.46
CA MET A 166 18.40 8.51 -5.27
C MET A 166 18.46 8.97 -6.73
N GLU A 167 18.61 10.26 -6.99
CA GLU A 167 18.70 10.78 -8.35
C GLU A 167 19.96 10.32 -9.09
N GLU A 168 21.10 10.25 -8.39
CA GLU A 168 22.35 9.72 -8.94
C GLU A 168 22.25 8.24 -9.28
N SER A 169 21.65 7.44 -8.38
CA SER A 169 21.60 5.97 -8.51
C SER A 169 20.47 5.47 -9.42
N LEU A 170 19.30 6.12 -9.40
CA LEU A 170 18.08 5.65 -10.07
C LEU A 170 17.61 6.58 -11.20
N GLY A 171 18.10 7.82 -11.24
CA GLY A 171 17.67 8.88 -12.14
C GLY A 171 16.67 9.86 -11.52
N GLU A 172 16.51 11.01 -12.17
CA GLU A 172 15.68 12.12 -11.67
C GLU A 172 14.24 11.69 -11.37
N GLY A 173 13.79 11.96 -10.15
CA GLY A 173 12.43 11.68 -9.67
C GLY A 173 12.07 10.19 -9.69
N VAL A 174 13.04 9.28 -9.64
CA VAL A 174 12.84 7.83 -9.62
C VAL A 174 13.03 7.28 -8.22
N PHE A 175 12.18 6.33 -7.82
CA PHE A 175 12.33 5.58 -6.58
C PHE A 175 11.86 4.13 -6.73
N PRO A 176 12.30 3.20 -5.86
CA PRO A 176 11.87 1.82 -5.92
C PRO A 176 10.37 1.67 -5.63
N ASN A 177 9.67 0.88 -6.44
CA ASN A 177 8.23 0.70 -6.38
C ASN A 177 7.82 -0.47 -5.47
N TRP A 178 8.32 -0.46 -4.23
CA TRP A 178 8.00 -1.47 -3.23
C TRP A 178 6.49 -1.67 -3.06
N VAL A 179 6.09 -2.86 -2.65
CA VAL A 179 4.76 -3.10 -2.10
C VAL A 179 4.80 -2.84 -0.60
N GLY A 180 4.06 -1.83 -0.13
CA GLY A 180 4.12 -1.37 1.26
C GLY A 180 3.53 -2.37 2.28
N SER A 181 3.92 -2.18 3.55
CA SER A 181 3.55 -3.05 4.70
C SER A 181 2.05 -3.29 4.86
N GLN A 182 1.22 -2.32 4.45
CA GLN A 182 -0.25 -2.42 4.51
C GLN A 182 -0.80 -3.60 3.70
N ARG A 183 -0.10 -4.03 2.63
CA ARG A 183 -0.51 -5.19 1.81
C ARG A 183 -0.35 -6.52 2.56
N PHE A 184 0.60 -6.57 3.48
CA PHE A 184 0.91 -7.75 4.29
C PHE A 184 0.11 -7.76 5.60
N GLY A 185 -0.27 -6.57 6.07
CA GLY A 185 -0.85 -6.31 7.38
C GLY A 185 0.18 -5.60 8.25
N SER A 186 0.11 -4.26 8.34
CA SER A 186 1.22 -3.41 8.82
C SER A 186 1.85 -3.83 10.16
N LEU A 187 1.04 -4.20 11.14
CA LEU A 187 1.51 -4.64 12.46
C LEU A 187 1.45 -6.16 12.64
N ARG A 188 0.90 -6.88 11.66
CA ARG A 188 0.66 -8.32 11.70
C ARG A 188 0.68 -8.84 10.26
N PRO A 189 1.86 -9.13 9.67
CA PRO A 189 2.01 -9.46 8.26
C PRO A 189 1.57 -10.91 7.97
N VAL A 190 0.32 -11.23 8.32
CA VAL A 190 -0.26 -12.56 8.29
C VAL A 190 -0.68 -12.98 6.88
N THR A 191 -0.97 -12.02 6.00
CA THR A 191 -1.55 -12.33 4.68
C THR A 191 -0.64 -13.18 3.79
N PRO A 192 0.70 -12.98 3.70
CA PRO A 192 1.55 -13.90 2.94
C PRO A 192 1.67 -15.28 3.60
N ILE A 193 1.61 -15.38 4.92
CA ILE A 193 1.69 -16.67 5.64
C ILE A 193 0.44 -17.50 5.32
N VAL A 194 -0.75 -16.90 5.47
CA VAL A 194 -2.03 -17.53 5.11
C VAL A 194 -2.05 -17.84 3.62
N GLY A 195 -1.56 -16.93 2.78
CA GLY A 195 -1.49 -17.11 1.33
C GLY A 195 -0.66 -18.32 0.93
N ARG A 196 0.48 -18.56 1.58
CA ARG A 196 1.34 -19.71 1.32
C ARG A 196 0.59 -21.02 1.58
N HIS A 197 0.00 -21.15 2.76
CA HIS A 197 -0.81 -22.32 3.11
C HIS A 197 -2.01 -22.53 2.15
N VAL A 198 -2.67 -21.45 1.72
CA VAL A 198 -3.75 -21.53 0.71
C VAL A 198 -3.24 -22.06 -0.64
N ILE A 199 -2.06 -21.62 -1.10
CA ILE A 199 -1.46 -22.10 -2.36
C ILE A 199 -1.09 -23.58 -2.25
N GLU A 200 -0.59 -24.00 -1.09
CA GLU A 200 -0.23 -25.40 -0.78
C GLU A 200 -1.46 -26.28 -0.48
N SER A 201 -2.68 -25.72 -0.53
CA SER A 201 -3.94 -26.38 -0.17
C SER A 201 -4.05 -26.84 1.30
N ASP A 202 -3.21 -26.31 2.18
CA ASP A 202 -3.23 -26.52 3.63
C ASP A 202 -4.15 -25.49 4.31
N PHE A 203 -5.45 -25.70 4.19
CA PHE A 203 -6.43 -24.76 4.76
C PHE A 203 -6.48 -24.79 6.30
N GLU A 204 -6.04 -25.88 6.91
CA GLU A 204 -5.93 -25.99 8.37
C GLU A 204 -4.93 -24.96 8.89
N GLN A 205 -3.71 -24.98 8.35
CA GLN A 205 -2.67 -24.03 8.73
C GLN A 205 -3.00 -22.61 8.25
N ALA A 206 -3.69 -22.44 7.12
CA ALA A 206 -4.15 -21.14 6.66
C ALA A 206 -5.09 -20.46 7.68
N VAL A 207 -6.10 -21.19 8.17
CA VAL A 207 -7.04 -20.66 9.17
C VAL A 207 -6.35 -20.51 10.52
N SER A 208 -5.55 -21.50 10.92
CA SER A 208 -4.83 -21.46 12.18
C SER A 208 -3.85 -20.28 12.27
N ALA A 209 -3.12 -19.97 11.19
CA ALA A 209 -2.26 -18.79 11.11
C ALA A 209 -3.06 -17.48 11.20
N TYR A 210 -4.22 -17.39 10.52
CA TYR A 210 -5.05 -16.19 10.56
C TYR A 210 -5.57 -15.89 11.97
N LEU A 211 -6.05 -16.92 12.68
CA LEU A 211 -6.56 -16.85 14.05
C LEU A 211 -5.42 -16.64 15.06
N GLY A 212 -4.32 -17.38 14.93
CA GLY A 212 -3.31 -17.52 15.97
C GLY A 212 -2.08 -16.63 15.84
N MET A 213 -1.72 -16.11 14.67
CA MET A 213 -0.49 -15.33 14.53
C MET A 213 -0.58 -14.02 15.32
N SER A 214 0.33 -13.79 16.27
CA SER A 214 0.44 -12.55 17.04
C SER A 214 0.88 -11.37 16.17
N GLY A 215 0.37 -10.18 16.48
CA GLY A 215 0.80 -8.91 15.93
C GLY A 215 1.63 -8.09 16.92
N LEU A 216 2.25 -7.02 16.42
CA LEU A 216 2.87 -6.00 17.24
C LEU A 216 1.81 -5.10 17.87
N PHE A 217 2.03 -4.74 19.13
CA PHE A 217 1.22 -3.77 19.88
C PHE A 217 -0.28 -4.14 19.93
N GLU A 218 -0.59 -5.44 19.95
CA GLU A 218 -1.96 -5.92 20.14
C GLU A 218 -2.47 -5.57 21.55
N ASP A 219 -3.77 -5.30 21.65
CA ASP A 219 -4.42 -5.20 22.95
C ASP A 219 -4.39 -6.56 23.68
N GLU A 220 -4.47 -6.52 25.00
CA GLU A 220 -4.35 -7.71 25.84
C GLU A 220 -5.40 -8.78 25.50
N ALA A 221 -6.64 -8.36 25.18
CA ALA A 221 -7.71 -9.30 24.85
C ALA A 221 -7.42 -10.02 23.52
N SER A 222 -6.96 -9.30 22.49
CA SER A 222 -6.52 -9.89 21.23
C SER A 222 -5.33 -10.84 21.45
N SER A 223 -4.31 -10.42 22.20
CA SER A 223 -3.12 -11.25 22.47
C SER A 223 -3.49 -12.56 23.19
N ASN A 224 -4.33 -12.49 24.23
CA ASN A 224 -4.80 -13.64 24.98
C ASN A 224 -5.66 -14.58 24.12
N PHE A 225 -6.58 -14.05 23.33
CA PHE A 225 -7.38 -14.84 22.37
C PHE A 225 -6.46 -15.63 21.41
N ARG A 226 -5.51 -14.94 20.76
CA ARG A 226 -4.60 -15.58 19.81
C ARG A 226 -3.72 -16.64 20.48
N LYS A 227 -3.24 -16.36 21.69
CA LYS A 227 -2.49 -17.32 22.50
C LYS A 227 -3.32 -18.56 22.81
N MET A 228 -4.56 -18.37 23.25
CA MET A 228 -5.47 -19.48 23.57
C MET A 228 -5.75 -20.36 22.35
N TRP A 229 -5.94 -19.77 21.16
CA TRP A 229 -6.04 -20.52 19.92
C TRP A 229 -4.78 -21.36 19.66
N ARG A 230 -3.59 -20.77 19.79
CA ARG A 230 -2.31 -21.50 19.56
C ARG A 230 -2.09 -22.65 20.54
N GLU A 231 -2.52 -22.50 21.79
CA GLU A 231 -2.28 -23.49 22.85
C GLU A 231 -3.30 -24.64 22.86
N HIS A 232 -4.55 -24.36 22.46
CA HIS A 232 -5.65 -25.31 22.65
C HIS A 232 -6.41 -25.66 21.37
N GLY A 233 -6.43 -24.77 20.36
CA GLY A 233 -7.20 -24.99 19.12
C GLY A 233 -8.71 -25.13 19.32
N ASP A 234 -9.24 -24.81 20.51
CA ASP A 234 -10.67 -24.96 20.82
C ASP A 234 -11.46 -23.76 20.28
N ALA A 235 -12.17 -23.98 19.18
CA ALA A 235 -12.97 -22.96 18.51
C ALA A 235 -14.13 -22.44 19.38
N ALA A 236 -14.77 -23.31 20.18
CA ALA A 236 -15.89 -22.94 21.03
C ALA A 236 -15.41 -22.05 22.18
N ALA A 237 -14.34 -22.45 22.88
CA ALA A 237 -13.74 -21.62 23.92
C ALA A 237 -13.25 -20.28 23.37
N CYS A 238 -12.61 -20.28 22.19
CA CYS A 238 -12.15 -19.06 21.52
C CYS A 238 -13.30 -18.12 21.15
N LEU A 239 -14.45 -18.64 20.75
CA LEU A 239 -15.60 -17.85 20.34
C LEU A 239 -16.20 -17.03 21.51
N GLU A 240 -16.11 -17.54 22.74
CA GLU A 240 -16.57 -16.87 23.95
C GLU A 240 -15.71 -15.64 24.30
N VAL A 241 -14.40 -15.69 24.01
CA VAL A 241 -13.44 -14.65 24.43
C VAL A 241 -12.98 -13.73 23.30
N VAL A 242 -13.25 -14.08 22.02
CA VAL A 242 -12.76 -13.31 20.88
C VAL A 242 -13.31 -11.86 20.92
N PRO A 243 -12.45 -10.83 20.82
CA PRO A 243 -12.89 -9.44 20.85
C PRO A 243 -13.90 -9.07 19.76
N ASN A 244 -14.79 -8.11 20.04
CA ASN A 244 -15.85 -7.69 19.11
C ASN A 244 -15.35 -7.10 17.79
N HIS A 245 -14.16 -6.47 17.78
CA HIS A 245 -13.56 -5.91 16.57
C HIS A 245 -12.98 -6.97 15.64
N LEU A 246 -12.75 -8.20 16.11
CA LEU A 246 -12.22 -9.33 15.34
C LEU A 246 -13.36 -10.13 14.68
N GLY A 247 -14.18 -9.45 13.88
CA GLY A 247 -15.38 -10.05 13.27
C GLY A 247 -15.07 -11.17 12.26
N TYR A 248 -13.92 -11.11 11.57
CA TYR A 248 -13.51 -12.17 10.66
C TYR A 248 -13.08 -13.43 11.41
N GLU A 249 -12.26 -13.28 12.44
CA GLU A 249 -11.87 -14.37 13.34
C GLU A 249 -13.11 -15.03 13.98
N ARG A 250 -14.04 -14.22 14.50
CA ARG A 250 -15.32 -14.71 15.04
C ARG A 250 -16.10 -15.55 14.02
N SER A 251 -16.17 -15.11 12.77
CA SER A 251 -16.89 -15.81 11.70
C SER A 251 -16.24 -17.17 11.37
N MET A 252 -14.91 -17.25 11.38
CA MET A 252 -14.18 -18.51 11.22
C MET A 252 -14.42 -19.47 12.39
N LEU A 253 -14.33 -18.96 13.63
CA LEU A 253 -14.56 -19.77 14.84
C LEU A 253 -15.98 -20.33 14.87
N GLN A 254 -16.99 -19.52 14.55
CA GLN A 254 -18.37 -19.99 14.42
C GLN A 254 -18.48 -21.09 13.36
N SER A 255 -17.81 -20.93 12.21
CA SER A 255 -17.79 -21.98 11.18
C SER A 255 -17.19 -23.29 11.68
N TYR A 256 -16.19 -23.28 12.57
CA TYR A 256 -15.64 -24.51 13.16
C TYR A 256 -16.55 -25.13 14.20
N VAL A 257 -17.25 -24.31 14.99
CA VAL A 257 -18.27 -24.82 15.92
C VAL A 257 -19.39 -25.54 15.16
N ASP A 258 -19.86 -24.94 14.07
CA ASP A 258 -20.95 -25.49 13.26
C ASP A 258 -20.50 -26.67 12.38
N HIS A 259 -19.25 -26.63 11.91
CA HIS A 259 -18.66 -27.59 10.98
C HIS A 259 -17.20 -27.89 11.35
N PRO A 260 -16.97 -28.76 12.35
CA PRO A 260 -15.63 -29.19 12.73
C PRO A 260 -14.86 -29.74 11.52
N ASP A 261 -13.55 -29.49 11.48
CA ASP A 261 -12.60 -29.95 10.45
C ASP A 261 -12.85 -29.45 9.00
N ASP A 262 -13.87 -28.60 8.77
CA ASP A 262 -14.08 -27.96 7.46
C ASP A 262 -13.31 -26.64 7.35
N HIS A 263 -11.98 -26.74 7.29
CA HIS A 263 -11.08 -25.58 7.22
C HIS A 263 -11.31 -24.72 5.97
N VAL A 264 -11.74 -25.33 4.86
CA VAL A 264 -12.07 -24.60 3.62
C VAL A 264 -13.27 -23.70 3.88
N LYS A 265 -14.34 -24.22 4.49
CA LYS A 265 -15.53 -23.43 4.83
C LYS A 265 -15.22 -22.32 5.82
N ALA A 266 -14.39 -22.58 6.83
CA ALA A 266 -13.92 -21.56 7.75
C ALA A 266 -13.18 -20.43 7.02
N PHE A 267 -12.23 -20.76 6.14
CA PHE A 267 -11.53 -19.76 5.31
C PHE A 267 -12.48 -18.98 4.39
N LEU A 268 -13.49 -19.63 3.82
CA LEU A 268 -14.47 -19.02 2.92
C LEU A 268 -15.37 -17.97 3.58
N THR A 269 -15.41 -17.91 4.92
CA THR A 269 -16.11 -16.83 5.65
C THR A 269 -15.49 -15.45 5.42
N LEU A 270 -14.21 -15.38 5.03
CA LEU A 270 -13.56 -14.13 4.65
C LEU A 270 -14.24 -13.50 3.42
N PRO A 271 -14.29 -12.17 3.30
CA PRO A 271 -14.70 -11.54 2.06
C PRO A 271 -13.82 -11.95 0.87
N ARG A 272 -14.42 -12.13 -0.32
CA ARG A 272 -13.73 -12.60 -1.53
C ARG A 272 -12.44 -11.82 -1.85
N ASN A 273 -12.45 -10.50 -1.66
CA ASN A 273 -11.26 -9.66 -1.93
C ASN A 273 -10.11 -9.94 -0.95
N LEU A 274 -10.43 -10.24 0.32
CA LEU A 274 -9.44 -10.58 1.33
C LEU A 274 -8.83 -11.96 1.08
N GLN A 275 -9.64 -12.93 0.63
CA GLN A 275 -9.14 -14.24 0.20
C GLN A 275 -8.14 -14.13 -0.96
N ILE A 276 -8.48 -13.35 -2.00
CA ILE A 276 -7.60 -13.08 -3.14
C ILE A 276 -6.31 -12.37 -2.67
N MET A 277 -6.44 -11.44 -1.71
CA MET A 277 -5.29 -10.72 -1.17
C MET A 277 -4.25 -11.65 -0.54
N MET A 278 -4.65 -12.75 0.12
CA MET A 278 -3.71 -13.71 0.72
C MET A 278 -2.73 -14.26 -0.32
N VAL A 279 -3.24 -14.74 -1.46
CA VAL A 279 -2.40 -15.24 -2.56
C VAL A 279 -1.55 -14.11 -3.15
N HIS A 280 -2.16 -12.94 -3.40
CA HIS A 280 -1.45 -11.79 -3.96
C HIS A 280 -0.35 -11.24 -3.03
N SER A 281 -0.47 -11.38 -1.71
CA SER A 281 0.59 -10.98 -0.79
C SER A 281 1.83 -11.86 -0.91
N VAL A 282 1.70 -13.17 -1.17
CA VAL A 282 2.88 -14.03 -1.43
C VAL A 282 3.61 -13.56 -2.69
N GLN A 283 2.87 -13.24 -3.75
CA GLN A 283 3.45 -12.69 -4.97
C GLN A 283 4.14 -11.34 -4.74
N SER A 284 3.52 -10.48 -3.91
CA SER A 284 4.06 -9.16 -3.58
C SER A 284 5.34 -9.25 -2.74
N MET A 285 5.40 -10.23 -1.83
CA MET A 285 6.59 -10.54 -1.03
C MET A 285 7.74 -10.98 -1.93
N ALA A 286 7.48 -11.89 -2.88
CA ALA A 286 8.48 -12.31 -3.88
C ALA A 286 9.01 -11.12 -4.71
N PHE A 287 8.10 -10.25 -5.17
CA PHE A 287 8.48 -9.04 -5.90
C PHE A 287 9.40 -8.12 -5.09
N ASN A 288 9.08 -7.88 -3.81
CA ASN A 288 9.90 -7.06 -2.92
C ASN A 288 11.29 -7.67 -2.75
N HIS A 289 11.39 -8.98 -2.46
CA HIS A 289 12.71 -9.64 -2.33
C HIS A 289 13.53 -9.63 -3.62
N VAL A 290 12.89 -9.78 -4.80
CA VAL A 290 13.58 -9.64 -6.09
C VAL A 290 14.07 -8.21 -6.31
N LEU A 291 13.28 -7.20 -5.94
CA LEU A 291 13.67 -5.80 -6.03
C LEU A 291 14.88 -5.53 -5.13
N ALA A 292 14.86 -6.02 -3.89
CA ALA A 292 15.97 -5.90 -2.95
C ALA A 292 17.25 -6.57 -3.48
N ALA A 293 17.16 -7.80 -3.97
CA ALA A 293 18.30 -8.51 -4.54
C ALA A 293 18.84 -7.83 -5.82
N ARG A 294 17.97 -7.19 -6.60
CA ARG A 294 18.37 -6.41 -7.78
C ARG A 294 19.17 -5.17 -7.40
N LEU A 295 18.76 -4.46 -6.34
CA LEU A 295 19.52 -3.35 -5.77
C LEU A 295 20.87 -3.80 -5.23
N ASP A 296 20.91 -4.90 -4.46
CA ASP A 296 22.17 -5.47 -3.93
C ASP A 296 23.14 -5.88 -5.05
N ALA A 297 22.62 -6.30 -6.21
CA ALA A 297 23.41 -6.61 -7.40
C ALA A 297 23.86 -5.38 -8.22
N GLY A 298 23.47 -4.16 -7.82
CA GLY A 298 23.81 -2.92 -8.52
C GLY A 298 23.14 -2.77 -9.90
N LEU A 299 22.05 -3.51 -10.16
CA LEU A 299 21.34 -3.41 -11.43
C LEU A 299 20.33 -2.25 -11.42
N PRO A 300 20.23 -1.46 -12.52
CA PRO A 300 19.31 -0.33 -12.58
C PRO A 300 17.84 -0.78 -12.49
N LEU A 301 17.01 0.02 -11.81
CA LEU A 301 15.58 -0.25 -11.68
C LEU A 301 14.74 0.33 -12.82
N ALA A 302 15.17 1.46 -13.40
CA ALA A 302 14.43 2.19 -14.42
C ALA A 302 14.95 1.99 -15.84
N GLU A 303 16.15 1.44 -16.00
CA GLU A 303 16.73 1.10 -17.31
C GLU A 303 16.93 -0.42 -17.40
N PRO A 304 16.60 -1.04 -18.54
CA PRO A 304 16.75 -2.47 -18.70
C PRO A 304 18.21 -2.85 -18.99
N VAL A 305 18.59 -4.04 -18.53
CA VAL A 305 19.81 -4.75 -18.94
C VAL A 305 19.44 -5.97 -19.79
N LEU A 306 20.45 -6.64 -20.35
CA LEU A 306 20.25 -7.88 -21.11
C LEU A 306 19.48 -8.91 -20.27
N GLY A 307 18.43 -9.48 -20.85
CA GLY A 307 17.60 -10.51 -20.22
C GLY A 307 16.41 -10.01 -19.40
N ASP A 308 16.30 -8.70 -19.18
CA ASP A 308 15.13 -8.11 -18.51
C ASP A 308 13.83 -8.34 -19.27
N ILE A 309 12.71 -8.17 -18.56
CA ILE A 309 11.38 -8.06 -19.18
C ILE A 309 10.86 -6.65 -19.00
N VAL A 310 10.47 -6.04 -20.11
CA VAL A 310 9.88 -4.70 -20.17
C VAL A 310 8.42 -4.75 -20.65
N THR A 311 7.68 -3.69 -20.33
CA THR A 311 6.27 -3.53 -20.71
C THR A 311 5.96 -2.07 -21.04
N PRO A 312 5.02 -1.78 -21.97
CA PRO A 312 4.53 -0.43 -22.21
C PRO A 312 4.05 0.26 -20.93
N LEU A 313 4.44 1.52 -20.78
CA LEU A 313 4.03 2.40 -19.70
C LEU A 313 3.17 3.53 -20.28
N SER A 314 1.96 3.72 -19.74
CA SER A 314 1.08 4.84 -20.12
C SER A 314 1.57 6.15 -19.50
N ALA A 315 1.07 7.28 -20.01
CA ALA A 315 1.37 8.59 -19.45
C ALA A 315 0.96 8.71 -17.97
N GLU A 316 -0.07 7.97 -17.55
CA GLU A 316 -0.56 7.88 -16.18
C GLU A 316 0.21 6.84 -15.34
N GLY A 317 1.33 6.31 -15.83
CA GLY A 317 2.17 5.36 -15.08
C GLY A 317 1.61 3.95 -14.97
N LYS A 318 0.61 3.58 -15.79
CA LYS A 318 0.05 2.20 -15.82
C LYS A 318 0.82 1.32 -16.79
N ILE A 319 1.13 0.10 -16.38
CA ILE A 319 1.79 -0.89 -17.23
C ILE A 319 0.79 -1.78 -17.98
N ASP A 320 1.16 -2.20 -19.19
CA ASP A 320 0.38 -3.14 -20.01
C ASP A 320 1.04 -4.53 -20.00
N VAL A 321 0.75 -5.30 -18.94
CA VAL A 321 1.30 -6.67 -18.77
C VAL A 321 0.85 -7.65 -19.86
N GLY A 322 -0.09 -7.29 -20.73
CA GLY A 322 -0.43 -8.08 -21.92
C GLY A 322 0.63 -7.97 -23.03
N LYS A 323 1.55 -7.02 -22.94
CA LYS A 323 2.59 -6.72 -23.94
C LYS A 323 4.01 -6.81 -23.37
N LEU A 324 4.31 -7.92 -22.70
CA LEU A 324 5.65 -8.18 -22.17
C LEU A 324 6.65 -8.48 -23.30
N ALA A 325 7.80 -7.81 -23.29
CA ALA A 325 8.91 -8.05 -24.21
C ALA A 325 10.18 -8.41 -23.43
N SER A 326 10.90 -9.42 -23.90
CA SER A 326 12.23 -9.75 -23.36
C SER A 326 13.28 -8.86 -24.00
N VAL A 327 14.27 -8.47 -23.22
CA VAL A 327 15.38 -7.61 -23.68
C VAL A 327 16.54 -8.49 -24.12
N ASP A 328 16.97 -8.29 -25.36
CA ASP A 328 18.08 -8.99 -25.99
C ASP A 328 19.02 -7.98 -26.67
N ASP A 329 20.17 -8.44 -27.19
CA ASP A 329 21.18 -7.59 -27.82
C ASP A 329 20.64 -6.77 -29.00
N THR A 330 19.60 -7.25 -29.69
CA THR A 330 19.04 -6.57 -30.87
C THR A 330 18.11 -5.42 -30.51
N ASN A 331 17.56 -5.42 -29.30
CA ASN A 331 16.54 -4.47 -28.87
C ASN A 331 16.93 -3.61 -27.65
N LEU A 332 18.03 -3.95 -26.97
CA LEU A 332 18.48 -3.32 -25.72
C LEU A 332 18.52 -1.79 -25.80
N GLU A 333 19.25 -1.21 -26.75
CA GLU A 333 19.35 0.25 -26.85
C GLU A 333 17.99 0.93 -27.08
N ARG A 334 17.13 0.30 -27.88
CA ARG A 334 15.76 0.80 -28.12
C ARG A 334 14.93 0.72 -26.84
N CYS A 335 15.06 -0.33 -26.04
CA CYS A 335 14.38 -0.47 -24.76
C CYS A 335 14.87 0.58 -23.75
N ILE A 336 16.19 0.75 -23.60
CA ILE A 336 16.80 1.80 -22.75
C ILE A 336 16.25 3.17 -23.13
N ARG A 337 16.29 3.53 -24.41
CA ARG A 337 15.77 4.82 -24.89
C ARG A 337 14.29 5.02 -24.57
N ASN A 338 13.46 3.99 -24.75
CA ASN A 338 12.03 4.09 -24.45
C ASN A 338 11.72 4.11 -22.94
N CYS A 339 12.54 3.47 -22.10
CA CYS A 339 12.46 3.60 -20.65
C CYS A 339 12.81 5.04 -20.20
N ARG A 340 13.86 5.64 -20.77
CA ARG A 340 14.20 7.06 -20.54
C ARG A 340 13.06 8.00 -20.95
N PHE A 341 12.38 7.71 -22.07
CA PHE A 341 11.19 8.45 -22.51
C PHE A 341 9.89 8.06 -21.78
N ARG A 342 9.96 7.23 -20.73
CA ARG A 342 8.79 6.82 -19.93
C ARG A 342 7.70 6.10 -20.73
N ARG A 343 8.11 5.37 -21.78
CA ARG A 343 7.22 4.56 -22.64
C ARG A 343 7.30 3.08 -22.32
N LEU A 344 8.37 2.65 -21.64
CA LEU A 344 8.56 1.29 -21.16
C LEU A 344 8.94 1.32 -19.67
N ALA A 345 8.58 0.26 -18.95
CA ALA A 345 9.03 0.01 -17.59
C ALA A 345 9.76 -1.33 -17.50
N VAL A 346 10.85 -1.39 -16.75
CA VAL A 346 11.50 -2.64 -16.33
C VAL A 346 10.66 -3.28 -15.23
N THR A 347 10.48 -4.60 -15.28
CA THR A 347 9.53 -5.29 -14.41
C THR A 347 10.17 -6.41 -13.62
N GLY A 348 9.66 -6.65 -12.41
CA GLY A 348 9.93 -7.82 -11.59
C GLY A 348 8.75 -8.80 -11.55
N PRO A 349 8.97 -10.05 -11.13
CA PRO A 349 7.96 -11.09 -11.18
C PRO A 349 6.93 -10.94 -10.05
N LEU A 350 5.66 -11.18 -10.40
CA LEU A 350 4.64 -11.64 -9.46
C LEU A 350 4.42 -13.13 -9.80
N PRO A 351 5.05 -14.08 -9.07
CA PRO A 351 5.10 -15.48 -9.47
C PRO A 351 3.71 -16.12 -9.60
N GLY A 352 3.62 -17.16 -10.42
CA GLY A 352 2.38 -17.83 -10.79
C GLY A 352 2.62 -18.98 -11.76
N ALA A 353 1.58 -19.74 -12.05
CA ALA A 353 1.67 -21.00 -12.80
C ALA A 353 2.29 -20.85 -14.20
N THR A 354 2.13 -19.69 -14.84
CA THR A 354 2.62 -19.43 -16.20
C THR A 354 3.40 -18.11 -16.27
N SER A 355 4.06 -17.71 -15.18
CA SER A 355 4.83 -16.46 -15.15
C SER A 355 5.99 -16.47 -16.13
N LYS A 356 6.13 -15.40 -16.91
CA LYS A 356 7.29 -15.18 -17.76
C LYS A 356 8.47 -14.72 -16.89
N SER A 357 9.55 -15.48 -16.87
CA SER A 357 10.78 -15.16 -16.13
C SER A 357 11.78 -14.38 -17.00
N ALA A 358 12.54 -13.51 -16.35
CA ALA A 358 13.71 -12.89 -16.98
C ALA A 358 14.81 -13.94 -17.22
N VAL A 359 15.83 -13.58 -18.00
CA VAL A 359 17.01 -14.41 -18.29
C VAL A 359 18.30 -13.67 -17.95
N HIS A 360 19.46 -14.30 -18.11
CA HIS A 360 20.77 -13.76 -17.69
C HIS A 360 20.77 -13.32 -16.22
N ALA A 361 21.56 -12.30 -15.85
CA ALA A 361 21.66 -11.83 -14.48
C ALA A 361 20.30 -11.48 -13.83
N PRO A 362 19.35 -10.78 -14.51
CA PRO A 362 18.00 -10.60 -13.97
C PRO A 362 17.26 -11.92 -13.68
N GLY A 363 17.36 -12.90 -14.59
CA GLY A 363 16.75 -14.22 -14.43
C GLY A 363 17.37 -15.05 -13.30
N GLU A 364 18.68 -14.96 -13.11
CA GLU A 364 19.40 -15.60 -12.01
C GLU A 364 18.95 -15.04 -10.65
N ILE A 365 18.78 -13.72 -10.55
CA ILE A 365 18.23 -13.06 -9.36
C ILE A 365 16.81 -13.54 -9.08
N GLU A 366 15.93 -13.53 -10.08
CA GLU A 366 14.55 -14.02 -9.94
C GLU A 366 14.53 -15.49 -9.47
N SER A 367 15.30 -16.35 -10.13
CA SER A 367 15.37 -17.78 -9.80
C SER A 367 15.89 -18.02 -8.38
N LYS A 368 16.96 -17.30 -7.99
CA LYS A 368 17.55 -17.41 -6.66
C LYS A 368 16.58 -17.00 -5.57
N VAL A 369 15.93 -15.84 -5.70
CA VAL A 369 14.97 -15.36 -4.70
C VAL A 369 13.78 -16.31 -4.58
N LEU A 370 13.24 -16.80 -5.69
CA LEU A 370 12.14 -17.75 -5.62
C LEU A 370 12.54 -19.05 -4.90
N LYS A 371 13.77 -19.54 -5.10
CA LYS A 371 14.31 -20.71 -4.38
C LYS A 371 14.55 -20.44 -2.91
N ASP A 372 15.20 -19.33 -2.58
CA ASP A 372 15.56 -18.96 -1.21
C ASP A 372 14.31 -18.76 -0.32
N HIS A 373 13.14 -18.55 -0.93
CA HIS A 373 11.85 -18.43 -0.24
C HIS A 373 10.88 -19.60 -0.49
N ASP A 374 11.35 -20.72 -1.06
CA ASP A 374 10.57 -21.93 -1.40
C ASP A 374 9.34 -21.68 -2.30
N LEU A 375 9.42 -20.70 -3.21
CA LEU A 375 8.32 -20.31 -4.10
C LEU A 375 8.40 -20.96 -5.48
N ASP A 376 9.55 -21.53 -5.86
CA ASP A 376 9.79 -22.14 -7.17
C ASP A 376 9.08 -23.50 -7.33
N GLY A 377 8.84 -24.21 -6.23
CA GLY A 377 8.08 -25.47 -6.21
C GLY A 377 6.56 -25.32 -6.18
N LEU A 378 6.03 -24.10 -6.01
CA LEU A 378 4.58 -23.89 -5.87
C LEU A 378 3.87 -23.98 -7.22
N THR A 379 2.74 -24.69 -7.27
CA THR A 379 1.94 -24.83 -8.50
C THR A 379 1.13 -23.58 -8.83
N TRP A 380 0.85 -22.74 -7.81
CA TRP A 380 -0.07 -21.61 -7.89
C TRP A 380 -1.49 -21.98 -8.34
N GLN A 381 -1.84 -23.27 -8.23
CA GLN A 381 -3.17 -23.81 -8.51
C GLN A 381 -3.84 -24.20 -7.19
N VAL A 382 -4.90 -23.49 -6.82
CA VAL A 382 -5.65 -23.73 -5.59
C VAL A 382 -6.87 -24.58 -5.92
N GLU A 383 -6.70 -25.91 -5.97
CA GLU A 383 -7.73 -26.83 -6.48
C GLU A 383 -9.08 -26.68 -5.76
N ARG A 384 -9.05 -26.61 -4.43
CA ARG A 384 -10.25 -26.47 -3.59
C ARG A 384 -10.99 -25.16 -3.82
N ILE A 385 -10.30 -24.13 -4.31
CA ILE A 385 -10.83 -22.78 -4.51
C ILE A 385 -10.24 -22.17 -5.78
N GLY A 386 -10.60 -22.71 -6.96
CA GLY A 386 -9.93 -22.38 -8.23
C GLY A 386 -9.85 -20.89 -8.61
N ARG A 387 -10.72 -20.02 -8.08
CA ARG A 387 -10.59 -18.55 -8.29
C ARG A 387 -9.37 -17.91 -7.62
N LEU A 388 -8.71 -18.64 -6.71
CA LEU A 388 -7.51 -18.21 -6.01
C LEU A 388 -6.24 -18.70 -6.72
N SER A 389 -6.37 -19.56 -7.74
CA SER A 389 -5.27 -19.88 -8.64
C SER A 389 -4.76 -18.62 -9.34
N SER A 390 -3.46 -18.56 -9.57
CA SER A 390 -2.82 -17.42 -10.21
C SER A 390 -1.87 -17.85 -11.32
N ASN A 391 -2.07 -17.29 -12.52
CA ASN A 391 -1.13 -17.43 -13.63
C ASN A 391 0.13 -16.56 -13.47
N GLY A 392 0.11 -15.67 -12.46
CA GLY A 392 1.17 -14.72 -12.21
C GLY A 392 1.10 -13.51 -13.14
N SER A 393 1.98 -12.55 -12.87
CA SER A 393 2.05 -11.28 -13.59
C SER A 393 3.43 -10.66 -13.39
N ARG A 394 3.59 -9.38 -13.74
CA ARG A 394 4.80 -8.60 -13.47
C ARG A 394 4.43 -7.20 -13.01
N ARG A 395 5.31 -6.58 -12.22
CA ARG A 395 5.16 -5.23 -11.68
C ARG A 395 6.40 -4.40 -12.02
N ALA A 396 6.24 -3.12 -12.31
CA ALA A 396 7.37 -2.22 -12.56
C ALA A 396 8.26 -2.10 -11.31
N PHE A 397 9.59 -2.20 -11.47
CA PHE A 397 10.53 -2.07 -10.35
C PHE A 397 10.62 -0.65 -9.81
N ALA A 398 10.45 0.36 -10.66
CA ALA A 398 10.55 1.76 -10.27
C ALA A 398 9.23 2.49 -10.49
N SER A 399 8.98 3.49 -9.64
CA SER A 399 7.95 4.50 -9.83
C SER A 399 8.60 5.87 -9.87
N ARG A 400 7.79 6.90 -10.10
CA ARG A 400 8.28 8.28 -10.19
C ARG A 400 7.47 9.22 -9.34
N PHE A 401 8.14 10.26 -8.85
CA PHE A 401 7.51 11.38 -8.18
C PHE A 401 7.83 12.67 -8.93
N GLU A 402 6.89 13.62 -8.87
CA GLU A 402 7.01 14.93 -9.51
C GLU A 402 6.64 16.04 -8.52
N GLU A 403 6.92 17.30 -8.87
CA GLU A 403 6.57 18.48 -8.05
C GLU A 403 7.05 18.38 -6.59
N PHE A 404 8.28 17.87 -6.42
CA PHE A 404 8.85 17.58 -5.11
C PHE A 404 9.35 18.85 -4.40
N SER A 405 8.94 19.05 -3.15
CA SER A 405 9.52 20.05 -2.24
C SER A 405 9.56 19.55 -0.81
N ILE A 406 10.51 20.07 -0.04
CA ILE A 406 10.67 19.83 1.40
C ILE A 406 10.72 21.18 2.09
N GLU A 407 9.97 21.32 3.18
CA GLU A 407 9.90 22.52 3.99
C GLU A 407 9.90 22.16 5.48
N ASP A 408 10.35 23.09 6.32
CA ASP A 408 10.20 22.95 7.77
C ASP A 408 8.71 22.93 8.16
N ALA A 409 8.37 22.06 9.10
CA ALA A 409 7.05 22.02 9.74
C ALA A 409 7.18 22.35 11.23
N PRO A 410 6.21 23.10 11.81
CA PRO A 410 6.25 23.42 13.22
C PRO A 410 6.04 22.16 14.08
N ILE A 411 6.78 22.09 15.17
CA ILE A 411 6.43 21.24 16.32
C ILE A 411 5.14 21.80 16.91
N LEU A 412 4.21 20.91 17.23
CA LEU A 412 2.89 21.28 17.74
C LEU A 412 2.76 20.86 19.19
N ASP A 413 1.84 21.52 19.89
CA ASP A 413 1.42 21.09 21.21
C ASP A 413 0.82 19.68 21.16
N ALA A 414 1.04 18.91 22.23
CA ALA A 414 0.69 17.49 22.25
C ALA A 414 -0.83 17.23 22.27
N ASP A 415 -1.64 18.21 22.67
CA ASP A 415 -3.10 18.15 22.76
C ASP A 415 -3.81 18.15 21.40
N VAL A 416 -3.16 18.66 20.34
CA VAL A 416 -3.68 18.63 18.96
C VAL A 416 -3.24 17.40 18.17
N LEU A 417 -2.50 16.49 18.81
CA LEU A 417 -1.95 15.28 18.21
C LEU A 417 -2.67 14.04 18.76
N ASP A 418 -2.54 12.92 18.04
CA ASP A 418 -3.07 11.63 18.43
C ASP A 418 -2.53 11.21 19.81
N SER A 419 -3.35 10.49 20.57
CA SER A 419 -2.96 9.86 21.84
C SER A 419 -1.63 9.09 21.78
N ARG A 420 -1.29 8.52 20.61
CA ARG A 420 -0.01 7.87 20.36
C ARG A 420 1.19 8.81 20.52
N TRP A 421 1.07 10.06 20.10
CA TRP A 421 2.14 11.05 20.27
C TRP A 421 2.40 11.31 21.75
N VAL A 422 1.33 11.48 22.54
CA VAL A 422 1.39 11.71 23.99
C VAL A 422 1.99 10.52 24.73
N ALA A 423 1.68 9.29 24.29
CA ALA A 423 2.24 8.07 24.87
C ALA A 423 3.73 7.87 24.58
N GLY A 424 4.28 8.59 23.61
CA GLY A 424 5.67 8.44 23.16
C GLY A 424 5.91 7.24 22.23
N PRO A 425 7.16 7.05 21.78
CA PRO A 425 7.54 5.96 20.90
C PRO A 425 7.32 4.61 21.58
N ARG A 426 6.77 3.65 20.84
CA ARG A 426 6.65 2.26 21.31
C ARG A 426 8.00 1.57 21.25
N THR A 427 8.15 0.45 21.95
CA THR A 427 9.38 -0.35 21.90
C THR A 427 9.78 -0.63 20.44
N GLY A 428 11.02 -0.27 20.11
CA GLY A 428 11.59 -0.43 18.79
C GLY A 428 11.38 0.77 17.85
N GLU A 429 10.44 1.67 18.10
CA GLU A 429 10.22 2.86 17.25
C GLU A 429 11.26 3.96 17.52
N VAL A 430 11.64 4.67 16.46
CA VAL A 430 12.71 5.68 16.49
C VAL A 430 12.14 7.04 16.08
N TRP A 431 11.62 7.79 17.06
CA TRP A 431 11.13 9.16 16.90
C TRP A 431 11.05 9.85 18.27
N HIS A 432 11.14 11.19 18.31
CA HIS A 432 11.17 11.96 19.56
C HIS A 432 10.31 13.24 19.47
N PRO A 433 9.50 13.59 20.48
CA PRO A 433 8.64 14.78 20.43
C PRO A 433 9.36 16.13 20.20
N GLU A 434 10.61 16.23 20.65
CA GLU A 434 11.46 17.42 20.44
C GLU A 434 12.21 17.40 19.10
N GLY A 435 12.14 16.30 18.36
CA GLY A 435 12.73 16.19 17.03
C GLY A 435 12.03 17.10 16.03
N ALA A 436 12.80 17.65 15.09
CA ALA A 436 12.25 18.51 14.04
C ALA A 436 11.19 17.78 13.21
N CYS A 437 10.30 18.55 12.59
CA CYS A 437 9.26 18.04 11.70
C CYS A 437 9.52 18.58 10.29
N LEU A 438 9.36 17.74 9.26
CA LEU A 438 9.49 18.16 7.86
C LEU A 438 8.19 17.91 7.11
N ARG A 439 7.82 18.86 6.25
CA ARG A 439 6.71 18.75 5.30
C ARG A 439 7.26 18.42 3.92
N PHE A 440 6.81 17.30 3.37
CA PHE A 440 7.07 16.86 2.02
C PHE A 440 5.85 17.15 1.15
N ARG A 441 6.07 17.67 -0.05
CA ARG A 441 5.05 17.79 -1.10
C ARG A 441 5.55 17.14 -2.37
N PHE A 442 4.72 16.31 -3.00
CA PHE A 442 5.04 15.63 -4.25
C PHE A 442 3.80 15.03 -4.89
N SER A 443 3.87 14.66 -6.16
CA SER A 443 2.81 13.99 -6.91
C SER A 443 3.23 12.59 -7.33
N LEU A 444 2.35 11.60 -7.18
CA LEU A 444 2.57 10.21 -7.58
C LEU A 444 1.51 9.73 -8.58
N PRO A 445 1.85 8.83 -9.51
CA PRO A 445 0.88 8.22 -10.39
C PRO A 445 -0.12 7.31 -9.62
N PRO A 446 -1.29 7.01 -10.20
CA PRO A 446 -2.26 6.08 -9.63
C PRO A 446 -1.63 4.71 -9.34
N GLY A 447 -1.97 4.12 -8.19
CA GLY A 447 -1.50 2.78 -7.81
C GLY A 447 -0.14 2.74 -7.11
N THR A 448 0.48 3.90 -6.90
CA THR A 448 1.68 4.07 -6.06
C THR A 448 1.30 4.66 -4.70
N TYR A 449 1.96 4.18 -3.63
CA TYR A 449 1.67 4.58 -2.26
C TYR A 449 2.68 5.62 -1.77
N ALA A 450 2.20 6.70 -1.16
CA ALA A 450 3.07 7.75 -0.62
C ALA A 450 4.04 7.22 0.45
N THR A 451 3.58 6.27 1.26
CA THR A 451 4.40 5.63 2.30
C THR A 451 5.62 4.91 1.72
N VAL A 452 5.57 4.46 0.46
CA VAL A 452 6.72 3.82 -0.20
C VAL A 452 7.79 4.84 -0.56
N LEU A 453 7.41 6.03 -1.03
CA LEU A 453 8.38 7.12 -1.24
C LEU A 453 8.92 7.63 0.10
N MET A 454 8.03 7.87 1.07
CA MET A 454 8.41 8.34 2.40
C MET A 454 9.35 7.36 3.10
N ARG A 455 9.24 6.06 2.81
CA ARG A 455 10.14 5.04 3.34
C ARG A 455 11.60 5.29 2.96
N GLU A 456 11.88 5.72 1.73
CA GLU A 456 13.26 6.01 1.31
C GLU A 456 13.88 7.20 2.07
N PHE A 457 13.07 8.20 2.43
CA PHE A 457 13.53 9.34 3.23
C PHE A 457 13.62 9.03 4.72
N MET A 458 12.58 8.43 5.28
CA MET A 458 12.50 8.15 6.71
C MET A 458 13.47 7.05 7.11
N GLN A 459 13.60 6.00 6.29
CA GLN A 459 14.30 4.74 6.63
C GLN A 459 13.93 4.19 8.01
N ALA A 460 12.68 4.41 8.42
CA ALA A 460 12.13 3.99 9.70
C ALA A 460 11.49 2.60 9.60
N LYS A 461 11.08 2.06 10.74
CA LYS A 461 10.39 0.77 10.83
C LYS A 461 8.96 0.85 10.30
N ALA A 462 8.42 -0.26 9.80
CA ALA A 462 7.05 -0.35 9.28
C ALA A 462 5.96 0.22 10.20
N SER A 463 6.13 0.17 11.53
CA SER A 463 5.15 0.68 12.51
C SER A 463 5.06 2.22 12.55
N GLN A 464 6.00 2.93 11.93
CA GLN A 464 6.07 4.40 11.93
C GLN A 464 5.38 5.08 10.73
N TYR A 465 4.81 4.30 9.79
CA TYR A 465 4.18 4.80 8.55
C TYR A 465 2.65 4.90 8.57
#